data_AF-A0A3D2Z125-F1
#
_entry.id   AF-A0A3D2Z125-F1
#
_cell.length_a   1.000
_cell.length_b   1.000
_cell.length_c   1.000
_cell.angle_alpha   90.00
_cell.angle_beta   90.00
_cell.angle_gamma   90.00
#
_symmetry.space_group_name_H-M   'P 1'
#
loop_
_entity.id
_entity.type
_entity.pdbx_description
1 polymer ?
#
loop_
_entity_poly.entity_id
_entity_poly.type
_entity_poly.pdbx_seq_one_letter_code
_entity_poly.pdbx_strand_id
1 'polypeptide(L)' 'MPFILHRPDAEEPSNLTENDARRVIKTNFPDAEMQNNVWSKSLKGERVSVQPGQLEWISDATV' A
#
# COMPACT_ATOMS: atom_id res chain seq x y z
N MET A 1 -10.16 7.11 4.24
CA MET A 1 -8.92 6.47 4.75
C MET A 1 -8.00 6.22 3.55
N PRO A 2 -6.94 7.02 3.35
CA PRO A 2 -6.06 6.89 2.20
C PRO A 2 -5.04 5.75 2.38
N PHE A 3 -4.64 5.13 1.28
CA PHE A 3 -3.41 4.35 1.24
C PHE A 3 -2.24 5.33 1.13
N ILE A 4 -1.11 5.01 1.75
CA ILE A 4 0.09 5.83 1.72
C ILE A 4 1.22 5.01 1.10
N LEU A 5 1.85 5.57 0.06
CA LEU A 5 3.04 5.02 -0.56
C LEU A 5 4.25 5.85 -0.16
N HIS A 6 5.09 5.28 0.68
CA HIS A 6 6.40 5.80 1.04
C HIS A 6 7.37 5.45 -0.08
N ARG A 7 7.93 6.43 -0.79
CA ARG A 7 8.99 6.21 -1.79
C ARG A 7 10.32 6.63 -1.17
N PRO A 8 11.42 5.90 -1.43
CA PRO A 8 12.73 6.23 -0.87
C PRO A 8 13.24 7.60 -1.34
N ASP A 9 12.86 8.02 -2.55
CA ASP A 9 13.30 9.28 -3.15
C ASP A 9 12.33 10.44 -2.91
N ALA A 10 11.25 10.24 -2.14
CA ALA A 10 10.27 11.28 -1.84
C ALA A 10 10.36 11.69 -0.38
N GLU A 11 10.51 12.99 -0.12
CA GLU A 11 10.48 13.55 1.24
C GLU A 11 9.11 13.39 1.90
N GLU A 12 8.04 13.41 1.10
CA GLU A 12 6.67 13.23 1.57
C GLU A 12 6.03 11.97 0.96
N PRO A 13 5.29 11.20 1.77
CA PRO A 13 4.65 9.99 1.27
C PRO A 13 3.40 10.32 0.43
N SER A 14 3.15 9.51 -0.59
CA SER A 14 2.08 9.76 -1.55
C SER A 14 0.75 9.19 -1.06
N ASN A 15 -0.28 10.02 -0.98
CA ASN A 15 -1.65 9.56 -0.75
C ASN A 15 -2.20 8.89 -2.02
N LEU A 16 -2.69 7.67 -1.88
CA LEU A 16 -3.24 6.84 -2.93
C LEU A 16 -4.71 6.54 -2.67
N THR A 17 -5.48 6.52 -3.76
CA THR A 17 -6.84 5.96 -3.75
C THR A 17 -6.78 4.43 -3.65
N GLU A 18 -7.92 3.79 -3.32
CA GLU A 18 -8.02 2.33 -3.33
C GLU A 18 -7.62 1.74 -4.69
N ASN A 19 -8.02 2.38 -5.79
CA ASN A 19 -7.72 1.91 -7.13
C ASN A 19 -6.21 2.01 -7.44
N ASP A 20 -5.56 3.09 -7.03
CA ASP A 20 -4.11 3.24 -7.21
C ASP A 20 -3.33 2.22 -6.38
N ALA A 21 -3.73 1.99 -5.13
CA ALA A 21 -3.13 0.96 -4.28
C ALA A 21 -3.28 -0.44 -4.89
N ARG A 22 -4.46 -0.78 -5.42
CA ARG A 22 -4.67 -2.05 -6.16
C ARG A 22 -3.78 -2.15 -7.39
N ARG A 23 -3.57 -1.06 -8.13
CA ARG A 23 -2.66 -1.04 -9.29
C ARG A 23 -1.22 -1.26 -8.87
N VAL A 24 -0.76 -0.63 -7.79
CA VAL A 24 0.59 -0.83 -7.23
C VAL A 24 0.81 -2.28 -6.83
N ILE A 25 -0.16 -2.89 -6.13
CA ILE A 25 -0.10 -4.29 -5.72
C ILE A 25 -0.09 -5.22 -6.94
N LYS A 26 -0.98 -5.03 -7.92
CA LYS A 26 -0.98 -5.81 -9.16
C LYS A 26 0.32 -5.71 -9.95
N THR A 27 0.96 -4.54 -9.91
CA THR A 27 2.23 -4.31 -10.61
C THR A 27 3.40 -5.02 -9.92
N ASN A 28 3.35 -5.13 -8.59
CA ASN A 28 4.43 -5.70 -7.79
C ASN A 28 4.28 -7.20 -7.51
N PHE A 29 3.05 -7.71 -7.51
CA PHE A 29 2.75 -9.11 -7.19
C PHE A 29 1.99 -9.73 -8.35
N PRO A 30 2.61 -10.61 -9.16
CA PRO A 30 1.95 -11.24 -10.31
C PRO A 30 0.92 -12.30 -9.89
N ASP A 31 1.07 -12.86 -8.68
CA ASP A 31 0.21 -13.91 -8.15
C ASP A 31 -1.03 -13.36 -7.43
N ALA A 32 -2.21 -13.90 -7.74
CA ALA A 32 -3.48 -13.42 -7.20
C ALA A 32 -3.64 -13.71 -5.69
N GLU A 33 -3.08 -14.80 -5.19
CA GLU A 33 -3.12 -15.15 -3.77
C GLU A 33 -2.23 -14.18 -2.97
N MET A 34 -1.04 -13.89 -3.49
CA MET A 34 -0.15 -12.86 -2.93
C MET A 34 -0.79 -11.47 -2.96
N GLN A 35 -1.44 -11.08 -4.06
CA GLN A 35 -2.16 -9.80 -4.14
C GLN A 35 -3.22 -9.70 -3.03
N ASN A 36 -4.02 -10.75 -2.81
CA ASN A 36 -5.05 -10.78 -1.77
C ASN A 36 -4.47 -10.78 -0.36
N ASN A 37 -3.36 -11.49 -0.15
CA ASN A 37 -2.66 -11.50 1.14
C ASN A 37 -2.09 -10.13 1.46
N VAL A 38 -1.39 -9.51 0.51
CA VAL A 38 -0.85 -8.15 0.62
C VAL A 38 -1.95 -7.14 0.86
N TRP A 39 -3.04 -7.21 0.10
CA TRP A 39 -4.21 -6.36 0.31
C TRP A 39 -4.77 -6.48 1.73
N SER A 40 -4.92 -7.71 2.22
CA SER A 40 -5.43 -7.98 3.57
C SER A 40 -4.49 -7.47 4.66
N LYS A 41 -3.16 -7.56 4.45
CA LYS A 41 -2.15 -7.01 5.36
C LYS A 41 -2.17 -5.49 5.37
N SER A 42 -2.21 -4.87 4.20
CA SER A 42 -2.34 -3.42 4.08
C SER A 42 -3.59 -2.96 4.81
N LEU A 43 -4.76 -3.59 4.61
CA LEU A 43 -6.00 -3.27 5.34
C LEU A 43 -5.94 -3.50 6.88
N LYS A 44 -4.87 -4.07 7.43
CA LYS A 44 -4.63 -4.14 8.88
C LYS A 44 -3.70 -3.04 9.40
N GLY A 45 -3.25 -2.16 8.52
CA GLY A 45 -2.22 -1.16 8.82
C GLY A 45 -0.80 -1.71 8.73
N GLU A 46 -0.59 -2.92 8.21
CA GLU A 46 0.77 -3.44 8.01
C GLU A 46 1.44 -2.76 6.80
N ARG A 47 2.72 -2.44 6.96
CA ARG A 47 3.57 -1.94 5.88
C ARG A 47 3.99 -3.08 4.96
N VAL A 48 3.72 -2.94 3.68
CA VAL A 48 4.11 -3.92 2.67
C VAL A 48 5.10 -3.31 1.68
N SER A 49 6.23 -3.98 1.47
CA SER A 49 7.22 -3.57 0.48
C SER A 49 6.68 -3.71 -0.94
N VAL A 50 6.71 -2.63 -1.72
CA VAL A 50 6.30 -2.57 -3.12
C VAL A 50 7.29 -1.68 -3.86
N GLN A 51 7.80 -2.04 -5.03
CA GLN A 51 8.67 -1.13 -5.77
C GLN A 51 7.87 0.10 -6.25
N PRO A 52 8.40 1.33 -6.04
CA PRO A 52 9.76 1.64 -5.54
C PRO A 52 9.93 1.83 -4.01
N GLY A 53 8.93 1.65 -3.16
CA GLY A 53 9.09 1.74 -1.70
C GLY A 53 8.17 0.86 -0.84
N GLN A 54 7.28 1.46 -0.05
CA GLN A 54 6.43 0.75 0.91
C GLN A 54 5.00 1.29 0.90
N LEU A 55 4.02 0.40 0.78
CA LEU A 55 2.60 0.70 0.86
C LEU A 55 2.10 0.44 2.27
N GLU A 56 1.41 1.41 2.85
CA GLU A 56 0.78 1.37 4.17
C GLU A 56 -0.68 1.81 4.01
N TRP A 57 -1.59 1.24 4.80
CA TRP A 57 -2.93 1.80 4.93
C TRP A 57 -3.02 2.47 6.29
N ILE A 58 -3.39 3.74 6.31
CA ILE A 58 -3.63 4.44 7.57
C ILE A 58 -5.14 4.40 7.80
N SER A 59 -5.57 3.51 8.70
CA SER A 59 -6.91 3.60 9.25
C SER A 59 -6.94 4.76 10.23
N ASP A 60 -8.01 5.56 10.19
CA ASP A 60 -8.24 6.71 11.07
C ASP A 60 -8.57 6.26 12.52
N ALA A 61 -7.84 5.28 13.04
CA ALA A 61 -8.09 4.65 14.34
C ALA A 61 -7.32 5.32 15.49
N THR A 62 -6.85 6.55 15.29
CA THR A 62 -6.23 7.34 16.37
C THR A 62 -6.52 8.84 16.23
N VAL A 63 -7.79 9.22 16.43
CA VAL A 63 -8.16 10.47 17.11
C VAL A 63 -9.30 10.16 18.08
#